data_AF-A0A7S4N1W8-F1
#
_entry.id   AF-A0A7S4N1W8-F1
#
_cell.length_a   1.000
_cell.length_b   1.000
_cell.length_c   1.000
_cell.angle_alpha   90.00
_cell.angle_beta   90.00
_cell.angle_gamma   90.00
#
_symmetry.space_group_name_H-M   'P 1'
#
loop_
_entity.id
_entity.type
_entity.pdbx_description
1 polymer ?
#
loop_
_entity_poly.entity_id
_entity_poly.type
_entity_poly.pdbx_seq_one_letter_code
_entity_poly.pdbx_strand_id
1 'polypeptide(L)'
;VHECTNACTSDDLANGSSYADVERYARSHGHSTPQIAGRFARDVGAGHLVLTHFSSRYPGDGSHFSRRIMSEIRGLARQQFRGGVTCASDLMLLNISADGTIDVCDERDAMHRGAKGGTAVERS
;
A
#
# COMPACT_ATOMS: atom_id res chain seq x y z
N VAL A 1 2.54 -2.86 11.21
CA VAL A 1 1.25 -2.71 10.48
C VAL A 1 0.52 -1.53 11.08
N HIS A 2 0.02 -0.59 10.27
CA HIS A 2 -0.73 0.57 10.77
C HIS A 2 -2.08 0.64 10.06
N GLU A 3 -3.16 0.73 10.85
CA GLU A 3 -4.50 0.94 10.33
C GLU A 3 -4.65 2.39 9.84
N CYS A 4 -5.02 2.54 8.58
CA CYS A 4 -5.09 3.83 7.89
C CYS A 4 -6.35 3.88 7.03
N THR A 5 -7.49 4.19 7.65
CA THR A 5 -8.81 4.17 6.98
C THR A 5 -9.08 5.38 6.11
N ASN A 6 -8.58 6.56 6.49
CA ASN A 6 -8.96 7.82 5.85
C ASN A 6 -7.75 8.47 5.17
N ALA A 7 -7.80 8.58 3.85
CA ALA A 7 -6.84 9.32 3.05
C ALA A 7 -7.55 10.49 2.39
N CYS A 8 -6.92 11.66 2.35
CA CYS A 8 -7.40 12.77 1.53
C CYS A 8 -6.92 12.54 0.10
N THR A 9 -7.79 11.98 -0.75
CA THR A 9 -7.46 11.71 -2.16
C THR A 9 -7.76 12.93 -3.02
N SER A 10 -7.47 12.86 -4.33
CA SER A 10 -7.83 13.93 -5.26
C SER A 10 -9.33 14.22 -5.29
N ASP A 11 -10.16 13.22 -5.01
CA ASP A 11 -11.62 13.35 -5.02
C ASP A 11 -12.12 14.16 -3.80
N ASP A 12 -11.50 14.00 -2.64
CA ASP A 12 -11.83 14.81 -1.45
C ASP A 12 -11.46 16.28 -1.65
N LEU A 13 -10.30 16.54 -2.27
CA LEU A 13 -9.88 17.89 -2.64
C LEU A 13 -10.82 18.50 -3.68
N ALA A 14 -11.25 17.72 -4.69
CA ALA A 14 -12.21 18.17 -5.70
C ALA A 14 -13.59 18.50 -5.10
N ASN A 15 -13.96 17.83 -4.02
CA ASN A 15 -15.19 18.10 -3.26
C ASN A 15 -15.03 19.22 -2.20
N GLY A 16 -13.89 19.92 -2.19
CA GLY A 16 -13.64 21.08 -1.32
C GLY A 16 -13.17 20.75 0.10
N SER A 17 -12.82 19.49 0.40
CA SER A 17 -12.22 19.14 1.70
C SER A 17 -10.74 19.53 1.73
N SER A 18 -10.23 19.98 2.88
CA SER A 18 -8.80 20.18 3.06
C SER A 18 -8.13 18.98 3.72
N TYR A 19 -6.81 18.86 3.56
CA TYR A 19 -6.03 17.85 4.28
C TYR A 19 -6.21 17.94 5.82
N ALA A 20 -6.31 19.16 6.36
CA ALA A 20 -6.52 19.39 7.78
C ALA A 20 -7.88 18.87 8.26
N ASP A 21 -8.92 19.01 7.43
CA ASP A 21 -10.26 18.50 7.76
C ASP A 21 -10.27 16.97 7.78
N VAL A 22 -9.65 16.34 6.78
CA VAL A 22 -9.55 14.88 6.71
C VAL A 22 -8.71 14.32 7.85
N GLU A 23 -7.59 14.98 8.21
CA GLU A 23 -6.79 14.58 9.36
C GLU A 23 -7.56 14.70 10.67
N ARG A 24 -8.27 15.82 10.87
CA ARG A 24 -9.09 16.03 12.07
C ARG A 24 -10.20 15.00 12.19
N TYR A 25 -10.88 14.70 11.09
CA TYR A 25 -11.94 13.70 11.01
C TYR A 25 -11.39 12.28 11.25
N ALA A 26 -10.24 11.93 10.68
CA ALA A 26 -9.58 10.66 10.94
C ALA A 26 -9.26 10.50 12.43
N ARG A 27 -8.64 11.51 13.04
CA ARG A 27 -8.29 11.50 14.46
C ARG A 27 -9.51 11.40 15.37
N SER A 28 -10.62 12.09 15.06
CA SER A 28 -11.83 12.04 15.88
C SER A 28 -12.50 10.67 15.90
N HIS A 29 -12.25 9.83 14.89
CA HIS A 29 -12.75 8.45 14.80
C HIS A 29 -11.70 7.40 15.21
N GLY A 30 -10.58 7.84 15.83
CA GLY A 30 -9.50 6.93 16.24
C GLY A 30 -8.68 6.36 15.09
N HIS A 31 -8.72 7.00 13.92
CA HIS A 31 -8.04 6.57 12.72
C HIS A 31 -6.85 7.47 12.35
N SER A 32 -6.00 6.99 11.43
CA SER A 32 -4.83 7.72 10.93
C SER A 32 -4.91 7.98 9.43
N THR A 33 -4.21 9.02 8.98
CA THR A 33 -3.98 9.32 7.56
C THR A 33 -2.68 8.67 7.07
N PRO A 34 -2.50 8.49 5.75
CA PRO A 34 -1.26 7.90 5.21
C PRO A 34 -0.02 8.69 5.61
N GLN A 35 -0.13 10.02 5.69
CA GLN A 35 0.93 10.92 6.14
C GLN A 35 1.28 10.67 7.61
N ILE A 36 0.29 10.47 8.50
CA ILE A 36 0.53 10.13 9.90
C ILE A 36 1.26 8.78 9.99
N ALA A 37 0.82 7.78 9.23
CA ALA A 37 1.48 6.47 9.21
C ALA A 37 2.93 6.56 8.69
N GLY A 38 3.16 7.37 7.65
CA GLY A 38 4.50 7.66 7.13
C GLY A 38 5.38 8.37 8.17
N ARG A 39 4.84 9.40 8.83
CA ARG A 39 5.54 10.12 9.90
C ARG A 39 5.93 9.16 11.02
N PHE A 40 5.01 8.31 11.46
CA PHE A 40 5.26 7.31 12.48
C PHE A 40 6.38 6.33 12.05
N ALA A 41 6.31 5.78 10.83
CA ALA A 41 7.33 4.87 10.32
C ALA A 41 8.73 5.49 10.28
N ARG A 42 8.82 6.78 9.92
CA ARG A 42 10.07 7.54 9.99
C ARG A 42 10.56 7.68 11.43
N ASP A 43 9.67 8.10 12.33
CA ASP A 43 10.02 8.42 13.72
C ASP A 43 10.49 7.18 14.50
N VAL A 44 10.00 5.98 14.16
CA VAL A 44 10.45 4.71 14.74
C VAL A 44 11.63 4.07 14.01
N GLY A 45 12.15 4.70 12.95
CA GLY A 45 13.28 4.17 12.17
C GLY A 45 12.96 2.89 11.39
N ALA A 46 11.72 2.70 10.94
CA ALA A 46 11.33 1.52 10.19
C ALA A 46 12.04 1.47 8.81
N GLY A 47 12.35 0.25 8.34
CA GLY A 47 12.82 0.04 6.97
C GLY A 47 11.69 0.03 5.93
N HIS A 48 10.50 -0.44 6.33
CA HIS A 48 9.34 -0.59 5.45
C HIS A 48 8.02 -0.34 6.19
N LEU A 49 7.07 0.30 5.50
CA LEU A 49 5.73 0.59 5.97
C LEU A 49 4.70 -0.17 5.14
N VAL A 50 3.89 -1.00 5.80
CA VAL A 50 2.73 -1.66 5.20
C VAL A 50 1.47 -0.97 5.71
N LEU A 51 0.75 -0.33 4.79
CA LEU A 51 -0.54 0.31 5.02
C LEU A 51 -1.65 -0.72 4.80
N THR A 52 -2.60 -0.77 5.74
CA THR A 52 -3.75 -1.68 5.67
C THR A 52 -5.02 -0.99 6.21
N HIS A 53 -6.13 -1.72 6.16
CA HIS A 53 -7.42 -1.31 6.71
C HIS A 53 -7.95 -0.04 6.03
N PHE A 54 -8.08 -0.09 4.71
CA PHE A 54 -8.61 1.01 3.90
C PHE A 54 -10.15 1.11 4.03
N SER A 55 -10.68 2.32 3.89
CA SER A 55 -12.14 2.54 3.83
C SER A 55 -12.79 1.70 2.73
N SER A 56 -14.02 1.23 2.97
CA SER A 56 -14.84 0.51 1.98
C SER A 56 -15.14 1.33 0.72
N ARG A 57 -14.90 2.65 0.76
CA ARG A 57 -14.93 3.54 -0.41
C ARG A 57 -13.86 3.18 -1.46
N TYR A 58 -12.83 2.43 -1.08
CA TYR A 58 -11.73 2.03 -1.94
C TYR A 58 -11.66 0.50 -2.02
N PRO A 59 -12.42 -0.14 -2.91
CA PRO A 59 -12.47 -1.58 -2.99
C PRO A 59 -11.08 -2.15 -3.32
N GLY A 60 -10.62 -3.16 -2.58
CA GLY A 60 -9.34 -3.85 -2.85
C GLY A 60 -9.35 -4.76 -4.09
N ASP A 61 -10.35 -4.61 -4.97
CA ASP A 61 -10.72 -5.54 -6.05
C ASP A 61 -9.76 -5.56 -7.25
N GLY A 62 -8.67 -4.79 -7.20
CA GLY A 62 -7.68 -4.71 -8.27
C GLY A 62 -8.16 -3.99 -9.54
N SER A 63 -9.32 -3.32 -9.52
CA SER A 63 -9.79 -2.50 -10.63
C SER A 63 -8.82 -1.33 -10.91
N HIS A 64 -8.92 -0.74 -12.10
CA HIS A 64 -8.09 0.43 -12.46
C HIS A 64 -8.29 1.61 -11.50
N PHE A 65 -9.53 1.83 -11.05
CA PHE A 65 -9.87 2.84 -10.06
C PHE A 65 -9.16 2.56 -8.73
N SER A 66 -9.29 1.35 -8.21
CA SER A 66 -8.68 0.92 -6.95
C SER A 66 -7.16 1.04 -6.98
N ARG A 67 -6.51 0.60 -8.07
CA ARG A 67 -5.05 0.74 -8.25
C ARG A 67 -4.60 2.19 -8.24
N ARG A 68 -5.34 3.08 -8.91
CA ARG A 68 -5.03 4.52 -8.91
C ARG A 68 -5.10 5.09 -7.50
N ILE A 69 -6.20 4.84 -6.78
CA ILE A 69 -6.37 5.32 -5.41
C ILE A 69 -5.26 4.78 -4.50
N MET A 70 -4.93 3.49 -4.58
CA MET A 70 -3.86 2.90 -3.77
C MET A 70 -2.49 3.52 -4.07
N SER A 71 -2.24 3.91 -5.32
CA SER A 71 -1.04 4.66 -5.72
C SER A 71 -1.00 6.05 -5.09
N GLU A 72 -2.14 6.77 -5.08
CA GLU A 72 -2.26 8.07 -4.42
C GLU A 72 -2.02 7.96 -2.91
N ILE A 73 -2.68 7.01 -2.23
CA ILE A 73 -2.49 6.71 -0.80
C ILE A 73 -1.02 6.44 -0.48
N ARG A 74 -0.37 5.60 -1.28
CA ARG A 74 1.07 5.31 -1.15
C ARG A 74 1.90 6.59 -1.32
N GLY A 75 1.57 7.41 -2.30
CA GLY A 75 2.23 8.70 -2.55
C GLY A 75 2.17 9.63 -1.34
N LEU A 76 1.01 9.73 -0.69
CA LEU A 76 0.80 10.55 0.50
C LEU A 76 1.69 10.10 1.68
N ALA A 77 1.77 8.80 1.95
CA ALA A 77 2.68 8.28 2.99
C ALA A 77 4.15 8.56 2.67
N ARG A 78 4.54 8.45 1.40
CA ARG A 78 5.93 8.70 0.94
C ARG A 78 6.37 10.15 1.08
N GLN A 79 5.44 11.11 1.22
CA GLN A 79 5.81 12.49 1.54
C GLN A 79 6.47 12.60 2.92
N GLN A 80 6.16 11.69 3.84
CA GLN A 80 6.66 11.70 5.22
C GLN A 80 7.68 10.60 5.52
N PHE A 81 7.75 9.56 4.67
CA PHE A 81 8.61 8.39 4.86
C PHE A 81 9.38 8.02 3.59
N ARG A 82 10.70 7.82 3.73
CA ARG A 82 11.60 7.51 2.61
C ARG A 82 11.83 6.01 2.36
N GLY A 83 11.45 5.15 3.30
CA GLY A 83 11.59 3.70 3.16
C GLY A 83 10.60 3.08 2.17
N GLY A 84 10.56 1.75 2.14
CA GLY A 84 9.60 1.01 1.33
C GLY A 84 8.16 1.25 1.83
N VAL A 85 7.21 1.44 0.92
CA VAL A 85 5.78 1.57 1.26
C VAL A 85 4.96 0.63 0.41
N THR A 86 4.18 -0.23 1.04
CA THR A 86 3.24 -1.17 0.40
C THR A 86 1.82 -0.90 0.90
N CYS A 87 0.86 -0.79 -0.02
CA CYS A 87 -0.56 -0.84 0.31
C CYS A 87 -1.01 -2.29 0.21
N ALA A 88 -1.44 -2.87 1.32
CA ALA A 88 -1.86 -4.27 1.36
C ALA A 88 -3.18 -4.48 0.61
N SER A 89 -3.31 -5.62 -0.06
CA SER A 89 -4.60 -6.11 -0.56
C SER A 89 -4.99 -7.36 0.21
N ASP A 90 -6.25 -7.73 0.12
CA ASP A 90 -6.74 -8.98 0.71
C ASP A 90 -5.89 -10.15 0.22
N LEU A 91 -5.54 -11.03 1.18
CA LEU A 91 -4.71 -12.22 0.97
C LEU A 91 -3.27 -11.95 0.45
N MET A 92 -2.80 -10.70 0.48
CA MET A 92 -1.42 -10.38 0.11
C MET A 92 -0.41 -11.06 1.04
N LEU A 93 0.55 -11.77 0.45
CA LEU A 93 1.67 -12.38 1.16
C LEU A 93 2.91 -11.48 1.09
N LEU A 94 3.57 -11.32 2.23
CA LEU A 94 4.79 -10.53 2.37
C LEU A 94 5.86 -11.42 3.00
N ASN A 95 6.96 -11.63 2.28
CA ASN A 95 8.14 -12.28 2.83
C ASN A 95 9.08 -11.21 3.38
N ILE A 96 9.52 -11.41 4.62
CA ILE A 96 10.46 -10.52 5.29
C ILE A 96 11.77 -11.26 5.45
N SER A 97 12.79 -10.81 4.73
CA SER A 97 14.14 -11.34 4.81
C SER A 97 14.84 -10.84 6.08
N ALA A 98 15.84 -11.59 6.56
CA ALA A 98 16.58 -11.27 7.78
C ALA A 98 17.35 -9.93 7.71
N ASP A 99 17.62 -9.44 6.49
CA ASP A 99 18.21 -8.13 6.23
C ASP A 99 17.18 -6.97 6.22
N GLY A 100 15.91 -7.28 6.47
CA GLY A 100 14.82 -6.30 6.48
C GLY A 100 14.21 -6.03 5.11
N THR A 101 14.64 -6.72 4.05
CA THR A 101 14.03 -6.62 2.72
C THR A 101 12.64 -7.25 2.72
N ILE A 102 11.67 -6.59 2.08
CA ILE A 102 10.31 -7.13 1.90
C ILE A 102 10.07 -7.50 0.44
N ASP A 103 9.79 -8.77 0.21
CA ASP A 103 9.32 -9.28 -1.08
C ASP A 103 7.80 -9.43 -1.04
N VAL A 104 7.12 -8.71 -1.93
CA VAL A 104 5.67 -8.82 -2.09
C VAL A 104 5.39 -10.02 -2.99
N CYS A 105 4.71 -11.03 -2.46
CA CYS A 105 4.29 -12.20 -3.21
C CYS A 105 2.82 -12.02 -3.61
N ASP A 106 2.59 -11.57 -4.84
CA ASP A 106 1.25 -11.59 -5.44
C ASP A 106 0.98 -13.01 -5.98
N GLU A 107 -0.23 -13.57 -5.75
CA GLU A 107 -0.65 -14.83 -6.36
C GLU A 107 -0.58 -14.77 -7.90
N ARG A 108 -0.64 -13.57 -8.49
CA ARG A 108 -0.44 -13.34 -9.93
C ARG A 108 1.01 -13.50 -10.41
N ASP A 109 1.99 -13.34 -9.53
CA ASP A 109 3.42 -13.54 -9.87
C ASP A 109 3.82 -15.03 -9.86
N ALA A 110 3.06 -15.88 -9.17
CA ALA A 110 3.27 -17.33 -9.17
C ALA A 110 3.00 -17.94 -10.55
N MET A 111 2.07 -17.37 -11.33
CA MET A 111 1.75 -17.83 -12.68
C MET A 111 2.85 -17.52 -13.70
N HIS A 112 3.59 -16.41 -13.54
CA HIS A 112 4.66 -16.04 -14.49
C HIS A 112 5.97 -16.82 -14.26
N ARG A 113 6.23 -17.28 -13.04
CA ARG A 113 7.43 -18.07 -12.70
C ARG A 113 7.33 -19.55 -13.07
N GLY A 114 6.13 -20.06 -13.41
CA GLY A 114 5.90 -21.45 -13.84
C GLY A 114 6.18 -21.73 -15.33
N ALA A 115 6.37 -20.71 -16.17
CA ALA A 115 6.46 -20.88 -17.63
C ALA A 115 7.90 -21.02 -18.19
N LYS A 116 8.94 -20.94 -17.36
CA LYS A 116 10.35 -21.12 -17.80
C LYS A 116 10.94 -22.42 -17.25
N GLY A 117 10.41 -23.54 -17.73
CA GLY A 117 10.86 -24.88 -17.36
C GLY A 117 10.58 -25.93 -18.44
N GLY A 118 10.66 -25.57 -19.72
CA GLY A 118 10.51 -26.50 -20.84
C GLY A 118 11.73 -26.45 -21.75
N THR A 119 12.81 -27.12 -21.36
CA THR A 119 13.91 -27.45 -22.27
C THR A 119 13.42 -28.48 -23.28
N ALA A 120 12.96 -28.04 -24.45
CA ALA A 120 12.84 -28.89 -25.62
C ALA A 120 14.26 -29.09 -26.18
N VAL A 121 14.88 -30.22 -25.83
CA VAL A 121 16.00 -30.79 -26.57
C VAL A 121 15.39 -31.75 -27.58
N GLU A 122 15.16 -31.30 -28.81
CA GLU A 122 15.06 -32.21 -29.95
C GLU A 122 16.45 -32.34 -30.56
N ARG A 123 16.99 -33.55 -30.48
CA ARG A 123 18.15 -34.00 -31.24
C ARG A 123 17.66 -34.92 -32.36
N SER A 124 18.29 -34.70 -33.52
CA SER A 124 18.46 -35.59 -34.68
C SER A 124 17.37 -35.59 -35.74
#